data_AF-A0A925X100-F1
#
_entry.id   AF-A0A925X100-F1
#
_cell.length_a   1.000
_cell.length_b   1.000
_cell.length_c   1.000
_cell.angle_alpha   90.00
_cell.angle_beta   90.00
_cell.angle_gamma   90.00
#
_symmetry.space_group_name_H-M   'P 1'
#
loop_
_entity.id
_entity.type
_entity.pdbx_description
1 polymer ?
#
loop_
_entity_poly.entity_id
_entity_poly.type
_entity_poly.pdbx_seq_one_letter_code
_entity_poly.pdbx_strand_id
1 'polypeptide(L)'
;RRAIGGRTAMALAIAMLGVAIMLIGGDNRGDMRGPIYGAISGVAFGALILTLELVNRSKSGEPVNPFLIVTLNNLGTAAIVLPIALRFGTMSAEPRQIAGVALTGVVQLAVPYVLFVLALRRVEPVDASLLILLEPVLNPVWVWLAVGERPDVATFIGGVAIITAMVIEATKRNRPENSDRIAPFTEPVS
;
A
#
# COMPACT_ATOMS: atom_id res chain seq x y z
N ARG A 1 22.96 -0.99 -6.26
CA ARG A 1 21.77 -1.73 -6.75
C ARG A 1 21.85 -3.14 -6.17
N ARG A 2 20.89 -3.59 -5.35
CA ARG A 2 20.85 -5.00 -4.89
C ARG A 2 20.35 -5.86 -6.05
N ALA A 3 21.03 -6.95 -6.38
CA ALA A 3 20.55 -7.90 -7.37
C ALA A 3 19.32 -8.62 -6.82
N ILE A 4 18.22 -8.61 -7.59
CA ILE A 4 16.99 -9.33 -7.22
C ILE A 4 17.25 -10.81 -7.49
N GLY A 5 17.18 -11.65 -6.46
CA GLY A 5 17.32 -13.09 -6.62
C GLY A 5 16.16 -13.66 -7.45
N GLY A 6 16.43 -14.66 -8.30
CA GLY A 6 15.42 -15.22 -9.21
C GLY A 6 14.14 -15.71 -8.53
N ARG A 7 14.23 -16.20 -7.28
CA ARG A 7 13.06 -16.58 -6.47
C ARG A 7 12.18 -15.38 -6.08
N THR A 8 12.80 -14.26 -5.69
CA THR A 8 12.06 -13.03 -5.36
C THR A 8 11.42 -12.45 -6.61
N ALA A 9 12.11 -12.49 -7.76
CA ALA A 9 11.50 -12.11 -9.04
C ALA A 9 10.28 -12.99 -9.39
N MET A 10 10.39 -14.30 -9.17
CA MET A 10 9.28 -15.24 -9.37
C MET A 10 8.11 -14.95 -8.42
N ALA A 11 8.37 -14.72 -7.13
CA ALA A 11 7.34 -14.37 -6.15
C ALA A 11 6.62 -13.07 -6.54
N LEU A 12 7.37 -12.04 -6.95
CA LEU A 12 6.79 -10.79 -7.45
C LEU A 12 5.94 -11.02 -8.70
N ALA A 13 6.39 -11.86 -9.64
CA ALA A 13 5.61 -12.19 -10.84
C ALA A 13 4.28 -12.89 -10.48
N ILE A 14 4.30 -13.83 -9.54
CA ILE A 14 3.10 -14.52 -9.04
C ILE A 14 2.14 -13.52 -8.37
N ALA A 15 2.66 -12.62 -7.52
CA ALA A 15 1.85 -11.60 -6.85
C ALA A 15 1.19 -10.65 -7.87
N MET A 16 1.97 -10.18 -8.85
CA MET A 16 1.47 -9.31 -9.93
C MET A 16 0.40 -10.01 -10.77
N LEU A 17 0.58 -11.30 -11.07
CA LEU A 17 -0.45 -12.10 -11.74
C LEU A 17 -1.71 -12.22 -10.89
N GLY A 18 -1.58 -12.44 -9.58
CA GLY A 18 -2.69 -12.47 -8.65
C GLY A 18 -3.49 -11.17 -8.66
N VAL A 19 -2.82 -10.02 -8.57
CA VAL A 19 -3.46 -8.69 -8.69
C VAL A 19 -4.15 -8.53 -10.04
N ALA A 20 -3.52 -8.93 -11.14
CA ALA A 20 -4.13 -8.85 -12.48
C ALA A 20 -5.40 -9.70 -12.59
N ILE A 21 -5.41 -10.91 -12.01
CA ILE A 21 -6.59 -11.77 -11.96
C ILE A 21 -7.71 -11.10 -11.17
N MET A 22 -7.41 -10.50 -10.01
CA MET A 22 -8.43 -9.80 -9.21
C MET A 22 -9.02 -8.60 -9.95
N LEU A 23 -8.18 -7.81 -10.64
CA LEU A 23 -8.64 -6.63 -11.36
C LEU A 23 -9.46 -6.98 -12.60
N ILE A 24 -8.98 -7.91 -13.43
CA ILE A 24 -9.59 -8.22 -14.73
C ILE A 24 -10.78 -9.17 -14.56
N GLY A 25 -10.65 -10.16 -13.67
CA GLY A 25 -11.62 -11.24 -13.51
C GLY A 25 -12.83 -10.89 -12.65
N GLY A 26 -12.87 -9.71 -12.04
CA GLY A 26 -14.07 -9.17 -11.38
C GLY A 26 -15.27 -9.11 -12.32
N ASP A 27 -16.49 -9.04 -11.78
CA ASP A 27 -17.73 -8.79 -12.55
C ASP A 27 -17.75 -7.37 -13.15
N ASN A 28 -16.89 -7.16 -14.14
CA ASN A 28 -16.67 -5.88 -14.79
C ASN A 28 -17.70 -5.61 -15.89
N ARG A 29 -18.66 -6.53 -16.16
CA ARG A 29 -19.64 -6.43 -17.26
C ARG A 29 -19.06 -5.99 -18.62
N GLY A 30 -17.79 -6.29 -18.87
CA GLY A 30 -17.05 -5.88 -20.07
C GLY A 30 -16.44 -4.47 -20.04
N ASP A 31 -16.61 -3.68 -18.98
CA ASP A 31 -16.00 -2.36 -18.82
C ASP A 31 -14.59 -2.46 -18.21
N MET A 32 -13.57 -2.18 -19.03
CA MET A 32 -12.16 -2.25 -18.62
C MET A 32 -11.65 -0.95 -17.97
N ARG A 33 -12.47 0.09 -17.85
CA ARG A 33 -12.04 1.40 -17.30
C ARG A 33 -11.59 1.27 -15.85
N GLY A 34 -12.36 0.58 -15.01
CA GLY A 34 -12.03 0.33 -13.60
C GLY A 34 -10.66 -0.34 -13.42
N PRO A 35 -10.43 -1.51 -14.05
CA PRO A 35 -9.12 -2.18 -14.02
C PRO A 35 -7.96 -1.31 -14.49
N ILE A 36 -8.16 -0.50 -15.55
CA ILE A 36 -7.14 0.41 -16.07
C ILE A 36 -6.80 1.51 -15.04
N TYR A 37 -7.81 2.16 -14.46
CA TYR A 37 -7.59 3.17 -13.43
C TYR A 37 -6.94 2.58 -12.18
N GLY A 38 -7.32 1.36 -11.79
CA GLY A 38 -6.68 0.62 -10.70
C GLY A 38 -5.20 0.35 -10.97
N ALA A 39 -4.85 -0.10 -12.18
CA ALA A 39 -3.46 -0.32 -12.57
C ALA A 39 -2.64 0.97 -12.57
N ILE A 40 -3.18 2.07 -13.11
CA ILE A 40 -2.53 3.38 -13.09
C ILE A 40 -2.31 3.85 -11.64
N SER A 41 -3.32 3.69 -10.78
CA SER A 41 -3.22 4.02 -9.36
C SER A 41 -2.13 3.21 -8.66
N GLY A 42 -2.05 1.89 -8.91
CA GLY A 42 -1.01 1.03 -8.36
C GLY A 42 0.40 1.44 -8.76
N VAL A 43 0.61 1.81 -10.04
CA VAL A 43 1.90 2.33 -10.52
C VAL A 43 2.23 3.67 -9.85
N ALA A 44 1.25 4.58 -9.75
CA ALA A 44 1.44 5.88 -9.09
C ALA A 44 1.77 5.72 -7.59
N PHE A 45 1.12 4.77 -6.90
CA PHE A 45 1.38 4.46 -5.50
C PHE A 45 2.78 3.84 -5.31
N GLY A 46 3.19 2.92 -6.19
CA GLY A 46 4.55 2.41 -6.20
C GLY A 46 5.61 3.50 -6.41
N ALA A 47 5.34 4.44 -7.32
CA ALA A 47 6.20 5.60 -7.55
C ALA A 47 6.29 6.50 -6.30
N LEU A 48 5.17 6.76 -5.61
CA LEU A 48 5.14 7.48 -4.34
C LEU A 48 6.06 6.84 -3.31
N ILE A 49 5.97 5.52 -3.11
CA ILE A 49 6.83 4.80 -2.14
C ILE A 49 8.30 4.94 -2.50
N LEU A 50 8.66 4.75 -3.77
CA LEU A 50 10.03 4.93 -4.24
C LEU A 50 10.54 6.34 -4.02
N THR A 51 9.73 7.37 -4.31
CA THR A 51 10.08 8.76 -4.04
C THR A 51 10.29 9.03 -2.55
N LEU A 52 9.40 8.52 -1.69
CA LEU A 52 9.54 8.65 -0.23
C LEU A 52 10.83 7.99 0.28
N GLU A 53 11.15 6.80 -0.23
CA GLU A 53 12.38 6.10 0.10
C GLU A 53 13.63 6.85 -0.36
N LEU A 54 13.62 7.41 -1.59
CA LEU A 54 14.70 8.25 -2.10
C LEU A 54 14.89 9.52 -1.27
N VAL A 55 13.81 10.19 -0.89
CA VAL A 55 13.85 11.39 -0.04
C VAL A 55 14.43 11.06 1.34
N ASN A 56 14.01 9.94 1.94
CA ASN A 56 14.53 9.50 3.23
C ASN A 56 16.02 9.10 3.16
N ARG A 57 16.48 8.53 2.04
CA ARG A 57 17.89 8.13 1.84
C ARG A 57 18.82 9.29 1.43
N SER A 58 18.29 10.29 0.74
CA SER A 58 19.09 11.41 0.18
C SER A 58 19.49 12.45 1.20
N LYS A 59 18.80 12.55 2.35
CA LYS A 59 19.13 13.55 3.38
C LYS A 59 20.06 12.95 4.43
N SER A 60 21.33 13.37 4.40
CA SER A 60 22.35 13.06 5.41
C SER A 60 22.12 13.76 6.77
N GLY A 61 21.00 14.48 6.94
CA GLY A 61 20.65 15.18 8.17
C GLY A 61 19.13 15.33 8.28
N GLU A 62 18.60 14.67 9.31
CA GLU A 62 17.20 14.61 9.76
C GLU A 62 16.12 14.06 8.80
N PRO A 63 15.35 13.04 9.24
CA PRO A 63 14.20 12.53 8.49
C PRO A 63 13.12 13.61 8.29
N VAL A 64 12.70 13.86 7.04
CA VAL A 64 11.67 14.87 6.69
C VAL A 64 10.35 14.63 7.44
N ASN A 65 9.82 15.59 8.20
CA ASN A 65 8.61 15.42 9.00
C ASN A 65 7.45 14.71 8.23
N PRO A 66 6.97 13.52 8.66
CA PRO A 66 5.89 12.78 8.02
C PRO A 66 4.60 13.58 7.85
N PHE A 67 4.26 14.43 8.82
CA PHE A 67 3.09 15.29 8.75
C PHE A 67 3.18 16.30 7.60
N LEU A 68 4.38 16.84 7.35
CA LEU A 68 4.61 17.76 6.23
C LEU A 68 4.43 17.03 4.89
N ILE A 69 4.98 15.81 4.76
CA ILE A 69 4.83 14.99 3.55
C ILE A 69 3.35 14.75 3.24
N VAL A 70 2.59 14.27 4.23
CA VAL A 70 1.18 13.95 4.07
C VAL A 70 0.34 15.21 3.82
N THR A 71 0.66 16.32 4.48
CA THR A 71 -0.01 17.60 4.25
C THR A 71 0.19 18.11 2.83
N LEU A 72 1.44 18.11 2.34
CA LEU A 72 1.73 18.53 0.96
C LEU A 72 1.11 17.59 -0.08
N ASN A 73 1.09 16.29 0.18
CA ASN A 73 0.45 15.31 -0.70
C ASN A 73 -1.08 15.54 -0.79
N ASN A 74 -1.75 15.72 0.36
CA ASN A 74 -3.19 15.97 0.39
C ASN A 74 -3.56 17.35 -0.18
N LEU A 75 -2.79 18.40 0.11
CA LEU A 75 -2.99 19.73 -0.48
C LEU A 75 -2.77 19.71 -1.99
N GLY A 76 -1.74 19.03 -2.48
CA GLY A 76 -1.51 18.86 -3.92
C GLY A 76 -2.65 18.11 -4.59
N THR A 77 -3.13 17.03 -3.97
CA THR A 77 -4.30 16.28 -4.45
C THR A 77 -5.54 17.16 -4.49
N ALA A 78 -5.81 17.92 -3.41
CA ALA A 78 -6.91 18.87 -3.37
C ALA A 78 -6.79 19.94 -4.46
N ALA A 79 -5.60 20.51 -4.68
CA ALA A 79 -5.38 21.50 -5.73
C ALA A 79 -5.63 20.97 -7.14
N ILE A 80 -5.35 19.69 -7.39
CA ILE A 80 -5.60 19.04 -8.69
C ILE A 80 -7.08 18.66 -8.85
N VAL A 81 -7.69 18.10 -7.82
CA VAL A 81 -9.06 17.57 -7.87
C VAL A 81 -10.11 18.66 -7.73
N LEU A 82 -9.85 19.71 -6.94
CA LEU A 82 -10.82 20.78 -6.67
C LEU A 82 -11.30 21.50 -7.93
N PRO A 83 -10.46 21.92 -8.89
CA PRO A 83 -10.95 22.54 -10.14
C PRO A 83 -11.84 21.61 -10.96
N ILE A 84 -11.55 20.30 -10.95
CA ILE A 84 -12.35 19.29 -11.65
C ILE A 84 -13.70 19.13 -10.94
N ALA A 85 -13.70 19.04 -9.62
CA ALA A 85 -14.91 18.97 -8.80
C ALA A 85 -15.75 20.25 -8.93
N LEU A 86 -15.14 21.43 -9.03
CA LEU A 86 -15.83 22.70 -9.28
C LEU A 86 -16.48 22.76 -10.66
N ARG A 87 -15.89 22.11 -11.66
CA ARG A 87 -16.38 22.13 -13.04
C ARG A 87 -17.44 21.08 -13.34
N PHE A 88 -17.31 19.89 -12.77
CA PHE A 88 -18.14 18.72 -13.10
C PHE A 88 -18.98 18.20 -11.93
N GLY A 89 -18.71 18.66 -10.71
CA GLY A 89 -19.39 18.21 -9.50
C GLY A 89 -20.63 19.03 -9.17
N THR A 90 -21.50 18.43 -8.35
CA THR A 90 -22.64 19.09 -7.73
C THR A 90 -22.22 19.71 -6.41
N MET A 91 -22.39 21.04 -6.26
CA MET A 91 -22.05 21.79 -5.05
C MET A 91 -23.12 21.72 -3.95
N SER A 92 -24.22 21.02 -4.20
CA SER A 92 -25.25 20.76 -3.20
C SER A 92 -24.88 19.47 -2.47
N ALA A 93 -24.23 19.60 -1.31
CA ALA A 93 -23.93 18.49 -0.42
C ALA A 93 -24.66 18.69 0.91
N GLU A 94 -25.34 17.65 1.37
CA GLU A 94 -25.97 17.64 2.69
C GLU A 94 -24.90 17.65 3.79
N PRO A 95 -25.18 18.22 4.97
CA PRO A 95 -24.22 18.20 6.09
C PRO A 95 -23.70 16.80 6.45
N ARG A 96 -24.56 15.77 6.30
CA ARG A 96 -24.17 14.37 6.51
C ARG A 96 -23.12 13.88 5.51
N GLN A 97 -23.22 14.30 4.24
CA GLN A 97 -22.25 13.94 3.21
C GLN A 97 -20.92 14.64 3.45
N ILE A 98 -20.95 15.92 3.83
CA ILE A 98 -19.75 16.67 4.22
C ILE A 98 -19.07 16.01 5.42
N ALA A 99 -19.84 15.64 6.45
CA ALA A 99 -19.31 14.92 7.61
C ALA A 99 -18.72 13.56 7.21
N GLY A 100 -19.35 12.83 6.28
CA GLY A 100 -18.84 11.57 5.75
C GLY A 100 -17.50 11.74 5.03
N VAL A 101 -17.39 12.74 4.14
CA VAL A 101 -16.15 13.06 3.42
C VAL A 101 -15.04 13.52 4.38
N ALA A 102 -15.37 14.32 5.40
CA ALA A 102 -14.41 14.72 6.42
C ALA A 102 -13.92 13.51 7.23
N LEU A 103 -14.83 12.59 7.59
CA LEU A 103 -14.48 11.39 8.33
C LEU A 103 -13.57 10.46 7.51
N THR A 104 -13.91 10.17 6.26
CA THR A 104 -13.06 9.33 5.39
C THR A 104 -11.73 10.03 5.10
N GLY A 105 -11.73 11.34 4.85
CA GLY A 105 -10.53 12.13 4.64
C GLY A 105 -9.55 12.10 5.82
N VAL A 106 -10.05 12.22 7.05
CA VAL A 106 -9.18 12.19 8.24
C VAL A 106 -8.81 10.77 8.63
N VAL A 107 -9.81 9.89 8.79
CA VAL A 107 -9.63 8.57 9.41
C VAL A 107 -9.14 7.52 8.42
N GLN A 108 -9.58 7.56 7.16
CA GLN A 108 -9.15 6.58 6.15
C GLN A 108 -7.95 7.05 5.32
N LEU A 109 -7.76 8.36 5.15
CA LEU A 109 -6.64 8.90 4.38
C LEU A 109 -5.54 9.49 5.27
N ALA A 110 -5.77 10.62 5.95
CA ALA A 110 -4.69 11.34 6.63
C ALA A 110 -3.97 10.52 7.71
N VAL A 111 -4.71 9.87 8.62
CA VAL A 111 -4.13 9.08 9.70
C VAL A 111 -3.35 7.87 9.17
N PRO A 112 -3.91 7.00 8.30
CA PRO A 112 -3.17 5.86 7.75
C PRO A 112 -1.94 6.27 6.95
N TYR A 113 -1.99 7.36 6.17
CA TYR A 113 -0.81 7.83 5.43
C TYR A 113 0.32 8.30 6.35
N VAL A 114 0.02 8.99 7.46
CA VAL A 114 1.05 9.35 8.45
C VAL A 114 1.68 8.10 9.06
N LEU A 115 0.84 7.14 9.46
CA LEU A 115 1.31 5.85 9.99
C LEU A 115 2.14 5.08 8.97
N PHE A 116 1.73 5.11 7.69
CA PHE A 116 2.44 4.47 6.59
C PHE A 116 3.83 5.08 6.37
N VAL A 117 3.93 6.42 6.30
CA VAL A 117 5.23 7.11 6.17
C VAL A 117 6.13 6.84 7.37
N LEU A 118 5.56 6.76 8.58
CA LEU A 118 6.29 6.38 9.79
C LEU A 118 6.78 4.92 9.74
N ALA A 119 5.93 4.00 9.28
CA ALA A 119 6.26 2.58 9.15
C ALA A 119 7.38 2.37 8.12
N LEU A 120 7.35 3.06 6.98
CA LEU A 120 8.39 2.98 5.95
C LEU A 120 9.79 3.38 6.44
N ARG A 121 9.91 4.07 7.59
CA ARG A 121 11.21 4.38 8.22
C ARG A 121 11.77 3.24 9.05
N ARG A 122 10.92 2.33 9.50
CA ARG A 122 11.25 1.27 10.46
C ARG A 122 11.23 -0.12 9.83
N VAL A 123 10.60 -0.27 8.67
CA VAL A 123 10.31 -1.53 8.03
C VAL A 123 11.16 -1.66 6.76
N GLU A 124 11.72 -2.84 6.51
CA GLU A 124 12.45 -3.08 5.27
C GLU A 124 11.51 -2.98 4.05
N PRO A 125 12.00 -2.57 2.86
CA PRO A 125 11.16 -2.41 1.67
C PRO A 125 10.34 -3.67 1.30
N VAL A 126 10.88 -4.85 1.58
CA VAL A 126 10.20 -6.14 1.34
C VAL A 126 9.01 -6.31 2.29
N ASP A 127 9.20 -6.08 3.59
CA ASP A 127 8.13 -6.18 4.59
C ASP A 127 7.01 -5.15 4.31
N ALA A 128 7.37 -3.94 3.87
CA ALA A 128 6.40 -2.92 3.43
C ALA A 128 5.61 -3.38 2.19
N SER A 129 6.29 -4.00 1.23
CA SER A 129 5.65 -4.55 0.02
C SER A 129 4.70 -5.70 0.34
N LEU A 130 5.04 -6.55 1.31
CA LEU A 130 4.17 -7.63 1.78
C LEU A 130 2.90 -7.09 2.45
N LEU A 131 3.00 -6.03 3.27
CA LEU A 131 1.84 -5.38 3.87
C LEU A 131 0.91 -4.78 2.81
N ILE A 132 1.47 -4.17 1.76
CA ILE A 132 0.70 -3.61 0.64
C ILE A 132 -0.01 -4.71 -0.15
N LEU A 133 0.65 -5.85 -0.39
CA LEU A 133 0.04 -6.99 -1.07
C LEU A 133 -1.06 -7.65 -0.24
N LEU A 134 -1.02 -7.53 1.08
CA LEU A 134 -2.04 -8.06 1.95
C LEU A 134 -3.35 -7.27 1.87
N GLU A 135 -3.29 -5.96 1.60
CA GLU A 135 -4.44 -5.07 1.48
C GLU A 135 -5.50 -5.55 0.46
N PRO A 136 -5.17 -5.82 -0.82
CA PRO A 136 -6.15 -6.30 -1.80
C PRO A 136 -6.73 -7.66 -1.44
N VAL A 137 -6.02 -8.49 -0.67
CA VAL A 137 -6.56 -9.78 -0.19
C VAL A 137 -7.53 -9.58 0.97
N LEU A 138 -7.20 -8.67 1.90
CA LEU A 138 -8.03 -8.40 3.07
C LEU A 138 -9.31 -7.64 2.74
N ASN A 139 -9.29 -6.76 1.74
CA ASN A 139 -10.46 -5.96 1.38
C ASN A 139 -11.71 -6.83 1.11
N PRO A 140 -11.69 -7.83 0.20
CA PRO A 140 -12.81 -8.75 0.00
C PRO A 140 -13.17 -9.59 1.22
N VAL A 141 -12.19 -9.99 2.04
CA VAL A 141 -12.43 -10.76 3.27
C VAL A 141 -13.25 -9.93 4.27
N TRP A 142 -12.91 -8.66 4.47
CA TRP A 142 -13.65 -7.78 5.37
C TRP A 142 -15.06 -7.48 4.85
N VAL A 143 -15.22 -7.23 3.55
CA VAL A 143 -16.54 -7.02 2.94
C VAL A 143 -17.40 -8.27 3.10
N TRP A 144 -16.83 -9.45 2.89
CA TRP A 144 -17.54 -10.71 3.07
C TRP A 144 -18.00 -10.91 4.52
N LEU A 145 -17.16 -10.59 5.50
CA LEU A 145 -17.51 -10.74 6.93
C LEU A 145 -18.50 -9.68 7.42
N ALA A 146 -18.38 -8.44 6.98
CA ALA A 146 -19.19 -7.32 7.48
C ALA A 146 -20.52 -7.16 6.73
N VAL A 147 -20.52 -7.42 5.42
CA VAL A 147 -21.67 -7.18 4.52
C VAL A 147 -22.28 -8.48 4.00
N GLY A 148 -21.51 -9.59 4.01
CA GLY A 148 -21.99 -10.88 3.52
C GLY A 148 -21.80 -11.10 2.02
N GLU A 149 -21.19 -10.15 1.30
CA GLU A 149 -20.92 -10.29 -0.14
C GLU A 149 -19.78 -11.28 -0.38
N ARG A 150 -20.09 -12.38 -1.06
CA ARG A 150 -19.09 -13.43 -1.33
C ARG A 150 -18.12 -12.96 -2.40
N PRO A 151 -16.79 -13.09 -2.19
CA PRO A 151 -15.81 -12.83 -3.23
C PRO A 151 -16.06 -13.76 -4.42
N ASP A 152 -15.90 -13.24 -5.62
CA ASP A 152 -16.00 -14.05 -6.82
C ASP A 152 -14.77 -14.98 -6.99
N VAL A 153 -14.87 -15.88 -7.97
CA VAL A 153 -13.83 -16.89 -8.22
C VAL A 153 -12.49 -16.23 -8.57
N ALA A 154 -12.51 -15.14 -9.33
CA ALA A 154 -11.29 -14.41 -9.70
C ALA A 154 -10.61 -13.79 -8.48
N THR A 155 -11.39 -13.13 -7.61
CA THR A 155 -10.93 -12.57 -6.34
C THR A 155 -10.29 -13.63 -5.47
N PHE A 156 -10.92 -14.81 -5.38
CA PHE A 156 -10.38 -15.93 -4.63
C PHE A 156 -9.06 -16.46 -5.20
N ILE A 157 -9.01 -16.73 -6.51
CA ILE A 157 -7.80 -17.23 -7.19
C ILE A 157 -6.65 -16.22 -7.06
N GLY A 158 -6.93 -14.94 -7.31
CA GLY A 158 -5.94 -13.88 -7.19
C GLY A 158 -5.43 -13.73 -5.75
N GLY A 159 -6.31 -13.82 -4.76
CA GLY A 159 -5.94 -13.82 -3.35
C GLY A 159 -5.01 -14.98 -2.98
N VAL A 160 -5.33 -16.21 -3.40
CA VAL A 160 -4.46 -17.39 -3.19
C VAL A 160 -3.09 -17.21 -3.84
N ALA A 161 -3.03 -16.66 -5.05
CA ALA A 161 -1.76 -16.40 -5.73
C ALA A 161 -0.89 -15.39 -4.95
N ILE A 162 -1.49 -14.29 -4.47
CA ILE A 162 -0.79 -13.29 -3.66
C ILE A 162 -0.26 -13.91 -2.36
N ILE A 163 -1.10 -14.65 -1.62
CA ILE A 163 -0.67 -15.31 -0.38
C ILE A 163 0.46 -16.31 -0.64
N THR A 164 0.38 -17.06 -1.74
CA THR A 164 1.45 -18.01 -2.13
C THR A 164 2.77 -17.28 -2.38
N ALA A 165 2.75 -16.16 -3.11
CA ALA A 165 3.91 -15.32 -3.32
C ALA A 165 4.50 -14.80 -2.00
N MET A 166 3.64 -14.35 -1.08
CA MET A 166 4.06 -13.88 0.25
C MET A 166 4.73 -14.99 1.05
N VAL A 167 4.20 -16.22 1.04
CA VAL A 167 4.80 -17.38 1.73
C VAL A 167 6.16 -17.74 1.14
N ILE A 168 6.32 -17.68 -0.19
CA ILE A 168 7.60 -17.92 -0.87
C ILE A 168 8.66 -16.89 -0.42
N GLU A 169 8.30 -15.61 -0.31
CA GLU A 169 9.26 -14.59 0.13
C GLU A 169 9.51 -14.66 1.64
N ALA A 170 8.50 -14.98 2.46
CA ALA A 170 8.64 -15.12 3.91
C ALA A 170 9.54 -16.30 4.30
N THR A 171 9.46 -17.44 3.59
CA THR A 171 10.28 -18.63 3.86
C THR A 171 11.77 -18.42 3.58
N LYS A 172 12.15 -17.49 2.70
CA LYS A 172 13.54 -17.07 2.47
C LYS A 172 14.15 -16.40 3.71
N ARG A 173 13.34 -15.68 4.49
CA ARG A 173 13.76 -14.91 5.68
C ARG A 173 14.07 -15.79 6.89
N ASN A 174 13.43 -16.96 7.00
CA ASN A 174 13.68 -17.92 8.09
C ASN A 174 14.99 -18.72 7.96
N ARG A 175 15.82 -18.43 6.95
CA ARG A 175 17.23 -18.84 7.04
C ARG A 175 17.90 -17.92 8.06
N PRO A 176 18.46 -18.44 9.17
CA PRO A 176 19.04 -17.63 10.22
C PRO A 176 20.22 -16.83 9.65
N GLU A 177 19.97 -15.59 9.27
CA GLU A 177 21.01 -14.63 8.93
C GLU A 177 21.54 -14.08 10.26
N ASN A 178 22.48 -14.85 10.81
CA ASN A 178 23.49 -14.51 11.80
C ASN A 178 23.03 -13.98 13.18
N SER A 179 23.10 -14.89 14.16
CA SER A 179 23.04 -14.72 15.61
C SER A 179 24.14 -13.80 16.22
N ASP A 180 24.90 -13.04 15.45
CA ASP A 180 26.03 -12.22 15.96
C ASP A 180 25.68 -10.75 16.28
N ARG A 181 24.41 -10.32 16.16
CA ARG A 181 24.03 -8.91 16.38
C ARG A 181 23.54 -8.56 17.79
N ILE A 182 23.52 -9.51 18.71
CA ILE A 182 23.28 -9.23 20.13
C ILE A 182 24.62 -9.26 20.85
N ALA A 183 25.39 -8.19 20.72
CA ALA A 183 26.45 -7.93 21.69
C ALA A 183 25.77 -7.71 23.07
N PRO A 184 26.22 -8.38 24.14
CA PRO A 184 25.65 -8.18 25.47
C PRO A 184 25.87 -6.72 25.89
N PHE A 185 24.82 -6.07 26.38
CA PHE A 185 24.92 -4.84 27.15
C PHE A 185 25.60 -5.15 28.50
N THR A 186 26.92 -5.27 28.50
CA THR A 186 27.70 -5.25 29.74
C THR A 186 29.07 -4.65 29.45
N GLU A 187 29.30 -3.41 29.91
CA GLU A 187 30.32 -3.18 30.92
C GLU A 187 30.00 -1.90 31.72
N PRO A 188 30.40 -1.84 33.01
CA PRO A 188 29.98 -0.84 33.97
C PRO A 188 30.85 0.43 33.87
N VAL A 189 30.23 1.58 34.09
CA VAL A 189 30.96 2.84 34.29
C VAL A 189 31.64 2.77 35.66
N SER A 190 32.97 2.63 35.67
CA SER A 190 33.84 2.90 36.82
C SER A 190 34.12 4.40 36.92
#